data_AF-E1IFJ9-F1
#
_entry.id   AF-E1IFJ9-F1
#
_cell.length_a   1.000
_cell.length_b   1.000
_cell.length_c   1.000
_cell.angle_alpha   90.00
_cell.angle_beta   90.00
_cell.angle_gamma   90.00
#
_symmetry.space_group_name_H-M   'P 1'
#
loop_
_entity.id
_entity.type
_entity.pdbx_description
1 polymer ?
#
loop_
_entity_poly.entity_id
_entity_poly.type
_entity_poly.pdbx_seq_one_letter_code
_entity_poly.pdbx_strand_id
1 'polypeptide(L)'
;MSAEPRASISEAAYLEQERHSPIKHEYYAGQIYAMTGAKEAHNLIASNIIAALHGQLRHKPCRVYPSDMRVKVLATGLHTYPDVVVGG
;
A
#
# COMPACT_ATOMS: atom_id res chain seq x y z
N MET A 1 4.63 4.72 -34.11
CA MET A 1 3.81 4.98 -32.91
C MET A 1 4.73 5.59 -31.87
N SER A 2 4.66 6.89 -31.65
CA SER A 2 5.45 7.56 -30.61
C SER A 2 4.65 7.49 -29.32
N ALA A 3 5.22 6.94 -28.26
CA ALA A 3 4.61 7.02 -26.94
C ALA A 3 4.73 8.47 -26.46
N GLU A 4 3.60 9.17 -26.33
CA GLU A 4 3.56 10.48 -25.69
C GLU A 4 4.14 10.38 -24.27
N PRO A 5 4.97 11.33 -23.81
CA PRO A 5 5.48 11.33 -22.44
C PRO A 5 4.30 11.37 -21.46
N ARG A 6 4.06 10.25 -20.77
CA ARG A 6 3.07 10.20 -19.70
C ARG A 6 3.58 11.13 -18.58
N ALA A 7 2.83 12.18 -18.28
CA ALA A 7 3.22 13.16 -17.26
C ALA A 7 3.61 12.42 -15.96
N SER A 8 4.84 12.62 -15.51
CA SER A 8 5.39 11.98 -14.31
C SER A 8 5.35 12.94 -13.13
N ILE A 9 4.89 12.48 -11.97
CA ILE A 9 4.86 13.27 -10.73
C ILE A 9 6.06 12.93 -9.83
N SER A 10 6.60 13.92 -9.12
CA SER A 10 7.64 13.66 -8.12
C SER A 10 7.06 12.93 -6.89
N GLU A 11 7.89 12.18 -6.18
CA GLU A 11 7.48 11.51 -4.94
C GLU A 11 6.92 12.52 -3.92
N ALA A 12 7.55 13.68 -3.76
CA ALA A 12 7.11 14.71 -2.83
C ALA A 12 5.72 15.27 -3.19
N ALA A 13 5.46 15.49 -4.49
CA ALA A 13 4.16 15.96 -4.95
C ALA A 13 3.07 14.87 -4.80
N TYR A 14 3.40 13.60 -5.05
CA TYR A 14 2.52 12.47 -4.71
C TYR A 14 2.18 12.46 -3.22
N LEU A 15 3.17 12.60 -2.34
CA LEU A 15 2.95 12.56 -0.89
C LEU A 15 2.06 13.71 -0.38
N GLU A 16 2.16 14.91 -0.99
CA GLU A 16 1.28 16.03 -0.68
C GLU A 16 -0.15 15.77 -1.17
N GLN A 17 -0.31 15.31 -2.41
CA GLN A 17 -1.62 14.94 -2.94
C GLN A 17 -2.29 13.85 -2.09
N GLU A 18 -1.54 12.82 -1.69
CA GLU A 18 -2.04 11.68 -0.93
C GLU A 18 -2.54 12.09 0.46
N ARG A 19 -1.95 13.11 1.09
CA ARG A 19 -2.39 13.62 2.41
C ARG A 19 -3.80 14.19 2.40
N HIS A 20 -4.22 14.77 1.28
CA HIS A 20 -5.54 15.42 1.14
C HIS A 20 -6.53 14.57 0.35
N SER A 21 -6.10 13.40 -0.11
CA SER A 21 -6.93 12.57 -0.98
C SER A 21 -8.00 11.80 -0.19
N PRO A 22 -9.25 11.75 -0.67
CA PRO A 22 -10.30 10.93 -0.06
C PRO A 22 -10.14 9.44 -0.34
N ILE A 23 -9.23 9.06 -1.26
CA ILE A 23 -8.95 7.67 -1.63
C ILE A 23 -7.44 7.44 -1.61
N LYS A 24 -7.05 6.17 -1.46
CA LYS A 24 -5.64 5.78 -1.44
C LYS A 24 -5.08 5.62 -2.85
N HIS A 25 -3.82 5.99 -3.03
CA HIS A 25 -3.09 5.72 -4.27
C HIS A 25 -1.73 5.08 -4.03
N GLU A 26 -1.36 4.18 -4.93
CA GLU A 26 0.01 3.69 -5.04
C GLU A 26 0.83 4.59 -5.96
N TYR A 27 2.13 4.66 -5.69
CA TYR A 27 3.07 5.44 -6.49
C TYR A 27 4.25 4.57 -6.92
N TYR A 28 4.53 4.56 -8.22
CA TYR A 28 5.70 3.87 -8.76
C TYR A 28 6.30 4.65 -9.94
N ALA A 29 7.60 4.98 -9.84
CA ALA A 29 8.37 5.62 -10.91
C ALA A 29 7.66 6.82 -11.59
N GLY A 30 7.07 7.70 -10.79
CA GLY A 30 6.38 8.89 -11.28
C GLY A 30 4.93 8.67 -11.71
N GLN A 31 4.39 7.47 -11.55
CA GLN A 31 3.01 7.12 -11.89
C GLN A 31 2.19 6.91 -10.62
N ILE A 32 0.93 7.37 -10.64
CA ILE A 32 -0.04 7.18 -9.56
C ILE A 32 -1.10 6.19 -10.02
N TYR A 33 -1.44 5.23 -9.15
CA TYR A 33 -2.46 4.21 -9.37
C TYR A 33 -3.50 4.32 -8.26
N ALA A 34 -4.75 4.61 -8.61
CA ALA A 34 -5.82 4.62 -7.63
C ALA A 34 -6.06 3.20 -7.11
N MET A 35 -6.08 3.04 -5.79
CA MET A 35 -6.51 1.79 -5.21
C MET A 35 -8.01 1.64 -5.37
N THR A 36 -8.44 0.49 -5.86
CA THR A 36 -9.84 0.10 -5.78
C THR A 36 -10.14 -0.35 -4.36
N GLY A 37 -11.33 0.02 -3.85
CA GLY A 37 -11.82 -0.54 -2.60
C GLY A 37 -11.89 -2.07 -2.63
N ALA A 38 -11.82 -2.69 -1.46
CA ALA A 38 -11.90 -4.13 -1.31
C ALA A 38 -13.34 -4.64 -1.40
N LYS A 39 -13.52 -5.81 -2.03
CA LYS A 39 -14.78 -6.57 -1.97
C LYS A 39 -14.81 -7.42 -0.69
N GLU A 40 -16.00 -7.87 -0.28
CA GLU A 40 -16.17 -8.72 0.90
C GLU A 40 -15.23 -9.95 0.89
N ALA A 41 -15.17 -10.68 -0.22
CA ALA A 41 -14.30 -11.85 -0.34
C ALA A 41 -12.80 -11.50 -0.12
N HIS A 42 -12.35 -10.35 -0.60
CA HIS A 42 -10.98 -9.86 -0.38
C HIS A 42 -10.74 -9.56 1.10
N ASN A 43 -11.69 -8.86 1.74
CA ASN A 43 -11.62 -8.56 3.17
C ASN A 43 -11.59 -9.83 4.05
N LEU A 44 -12.37 -10.85 3.70
CA LEU A 44 -12.38 -12.12 4.45
C LEU A 44 -11.03 -12.84 4.34
N ILE A 45 -10.43 -12.88 3.15
CA ILE A 45 -9.12 -13.50 2.94
C ILE A 45 -8.04 -12.76 3.73
N ALA A 46 -7.97 -11.43 3.60
CA ALA A 46 -7.01 -10.60 4.32
C ALA A 46 -7.15 -10.76 5.85
N SER A 47 -8.40 -10.76 6.36
CA SER A 47 -8.69 -10.92 7.79
C SER A 47 -8.24 -12.28 8.33
N ASN A 48 -8.45 -13.37 7.57
CA ASN A 48 -8.00 -14.71 7.97
C ASN A 48 -6.47 -14.78 8.06
N ILE A 49 -5.76 -14.16 7.10
CA ILE A 49 -4.29 -14.08 7.10
C ILE A 49 -3.81 -13.29 8.31
N ILE A 50 -4.41 -12.12 8.59
CA ILE A 50 -4.08 -11.29 9.75
C ILE A 50 -4.27 -12.07 11.05
N ALA A 51 -5.39 -12.75 11.22
CA ALA A 51 -5.68 -13.53 12.42
C ALA A 51 -4.66 -14.65 12.65
N ALA A 52 -4.31 -15.38 11.58
CA ALA A 52 -3.31 -16.45 11.63
C ALA A 52 -1.91 -15.93 12.00
N LEU A 53 -1.48 -14.82 11.38
CA LEU A 53 -0.18 -14.20 11.66
C LEU A 53 -0.14 -13.59 13.07
N HIS A 54 -1.21 -12.91 13.49
CA HIS A 54 -1.29 -12.32 14.81
C HIS A 54 -1.16 -13.37 15.92
N GLY A 55 -1.77 -14.55 15.74
CA GLY A 55 -1.57 -15.69 16.65
C GLY A 55 -0.11 -16.15 16.72
N GLN A 56 0.55 -16.33 15.56
CA GLN A 56 1.92 -16.81 15.46
C GLN A 56 2.99 -15.81 15.92
N LEU A 57 2.69 -14.52 15.83
CA LEU A 57 3.59 -13.42 16.18
C LEU A 57 3.34 -12.85 17.57
N ARG A 58 2.37 -13.39 18.31
CA ARG A 58 2.12 -13.01 19.69
C ARG A 58 3.40 -13.18 20.53
N HIS A 59 3.74 -12.16 21.32
CA HIS A 59 4.95 -12.07 22.14
C HIS A 59 6.29 -11.99 21.38
N LYS A 60 6.27 -11.84 20.05
CA LYS A 60 7.46 -11.52 19.24
C LYS A 60 7.53 -10.00 19.02
N PRO A 61 8.70 -9.43 18.64
CA PRO A 61 8.83 -8.01 18.36
C PRO A 61 8.12 -7.55 17.08
N CYS A 62 7.33 -8.41 16.42
CA CYS A 62 6.62 -8.09 15.19
C CYS A 62 5.15 -7.75 15.44
N ARG A 63 4.60 -6.88 14.61
CA ARG A 63 3.20 -6.48 14.56
C ARG A 63 2.64 -6.75 13.16
N VAL A 64 1.34 -7.00 13.10
CA VAL A 64 0.59 -7.22 11.85
C VAL A 64 -0.33 -6.02 11.63
N TYR A 65 -0.29 -5.44 10.44
CA TYR A 65 -1.08 -4.28 10.04
C TYR A 65 -1.95 -4.62 8.82
N PRO A 66 -3.21 -4.11 8.77
CA PRO A 66 -4.06 -4.22 7.59
C PRO A 66 -3.66 -3.21 6.50
N SER A 67 -4.39 -3.21 5.38
CA SER A 67 -4.16 -2.38 4.18
C SER A 67 -4.35 -0.87 4.35
N ASP A 68 -4.51 -0.38 5.57
CA ASP A 68 -4.56 1.05 5.89
C ASP A 68 -3.18 1.70 5.99
N MET A 69 -2.12 0.90 6.12
CA MET A 69 -0.76 1.39 6.24
C MET A 69 -0.07 1.52 4.88
N ARG A 70 0.35 2.73 4.52
CA ARG A 70 1.24 2.95 3.38
C ARG A 70 2.64 2.44 3.69
N VAL A 71 3.23 1.71 2.76
CA VAL A 71 4.60 1.19 2.85
C VAL A 71 5.43 1.75 1.70
N LYS A 72 6.61 2.28 2.02
CA LYS A 72 7.65 2.64 1.04
C LYS A 72 8.65 1.49 0.90
N VAL A 73 8.77 0.92 -0.28
CA VAL A 73 9.82 -0.04 -0.62
C VAL A 73 11.06 0.74 -1.05
N LEU A 74 12.06 0.84 -0.16
CA LEU A 74 13.25 1.66 -0.41
C LEU A 74 14.04 1.24 -1.67
N ALA A 75 14.10 -0.06 -1.96
CA ALA A 75 14.85 -0.60 -3.10
C ALA A 75 14.28 -0.15 -4.46
N THR A 76 12.99 0.13 -4.55
CA THR A 76 12.31 0.44 -5.81
C THR A 76 11.66 1.84 -5.82
N GLY A 77 11.56 2.49 -4.66
CA GLY A 77 10.81 3.73 -4.50
C GLY A 77 9.29 3.56 -4.55
N LEU A 78 8.77 2.32 -4.59
CA LEU A 78 7.32 2.05 -4.60
C LEU A 78 6.69 2.52 -3.28
N HIS A 79 5.60 3.27 -3.38
CA HIS A 79 4.65 3.43 -2.27
C HIS A 79 3.41 2.60 -2.58
N THR A 80 3.04 1.73 -1.66
CA THR A 80 1.94 0.78 -1.82
C THR A 80 1.17 0.65 -0.50
N TYR A 81 -0.03 0.09 -0.57
CA TYR A 81 -0.84 -0.30 0.60
C TYR A 81 -1.13 -1.80 0.50
N PRO A 82 -0.21 -2.67 0.96
CA PRO A 82 -0.38 -4.11 0.86
C PRO A 82 -1.56 -4.61 1.68
N ASP A 83 -2.17 -5.71 1.28
CA ASP A 83 -3.30 -6.31 2.01
C ASP A 83 -2.97 -6.65 3.47
N VAL A 84 -1.73 -7.09 3.71
CA VAL A 84 -1.19 -7.40 5.04
C VAL A 84 0.27 -6.99 5.09
N VAL A 85 0.66 -6.30 6.16
CA VAL A 85 2.05 -5.93 6.46
C VAL A 85 2.47 -6.54 7.78
N VAL A 86 3.65 -7.16 7.82
CA VAL A 86 4.30 -7.57 9.05
C VAL A 86 5.56 -6.73 9.25
N GLY A 87 5.67 -6.05 10.38
CA GLY A 87 6.81 -5.17 10.68
C GLY A 87 7.04 -5.01 12.17
N GLY A 88 8.25 -4.64 12.56
CA GLY A 88 8.69 -4.50 13.95
C GLY A 88 10.08 -3.89 14.02
#